data_AF-A0AAN8H7W9-F1
#
_entry.id   AF-A0AAN8H7W9-F1
#
_cell.length_a   1.000
_cell.length_b   1.000
_cell.length_c   1.000
_cell.angle_alpha   90.00
_cell.angle_beta   90.00
_cell.angle_gamma   90.00
#
_symmetry.space_group_name_H-M   'P 1'
#
loop_
_entity.id
_entity.type
_entity.pdbx_description
1 polymer ?
#
loop_
_entity_poly.entity_id
_entity_poly.type
_entity_poly.pdbx_seq_one_letter_code
_entity_poly.pdbx_strand_id
1 'polypeptide(L)'
;MMARWSNVARTGRLSKRPGLISWPQYYQQQQQYMELGLMQTLKQNLKKERVHFASVVLTQQLEQSAGDLHALTTTQWSGLL
;
A
#
# COMPACT_ATOMS: atom_id res chain seq x y z
N MET A 1 -19.79 -12.77 4.74
CA MET A 1 -18.36 -12.61 5.05
C MET A 1 -17.66 -13.94 5.35
N MET A 2 -18.11 -14.70 6.35
CA MET A 2 -17.42 -15.93 6.81
C MET A 2 -17.23 -17.02 5.76
N ALA A 3 -18.20 -17.20 4.85
CA ALA A 3 -18.10 -18.19 3.77
C ALA A 3 -16.91 -17.95 2.82
N ARG A 4 -16.43 -16.70 2.69
CA ARG A 4 -15.21 -16.41 1.91
C ARG A 4 -13.96 -16.79 2.69
N TRP A 5 -13.87 -16.41 3.96
CA TRP A 5 -12.71 -16.74 4.80
C TRP A 5 -12.55 -18.24 5.02
N SER A 6 -13.64 -19.00 5.17
CA SER A 6 -13.55 -20.47 5.24
C SER A 6 -13.05 -21.09 3.93
N ASN A 7 -13.39 -20.51 2.77
CA ASN A 7 -12.85 -20.96 1.49
C ASN A 7 -11.36 -20.64 1.34
N VAL A 8 -10.91 -19.47 1.83
CA VAL A 8 -9.49 -19.11 1.88
C VAL A 8 -8.73 -20.06 2.78
N ALA A 9 -9.24 -20.35 3.99
CA ALA A 9 -8.61 -21.31 4.90
C ALA A 9 -8.46 -22.70 4.28
N ARG A 10 -9.42 -23.11 3.44
CA ARG A 10 -9.44 -24.43 2.79
C ARG A 10 -8.61 -24.50 1.50
N THR A 11 -8.53 -23.41 0.73
CA THR A 11 -8.01 -23.46 -0.66
C THR A 11 -6.97 -22.39 -0.99
N GLY A 12 -6.74 -21.43 -0.09
CA GLY A 12 -5.96 -20.23 -0.36
C GLY A 12 -6.59 -19.27 -1.37
N ARG A 13 -7.79 -19.56 -1.89
CA ARG A 13 -8.43 -18.81 -2.97
C ARG A 13 -9.63 -18.02 -2.47
N LEU A 14 -9.68 -16.74 -2.88
CA LEU A 14 -10.74 -15.80 -2.54
C LEU A 14 -12.00 -15.97 -3.41
N SER A 15 -11.92 -16.69 -4.54
CA SER A 15 -12.96 -16.70 -5.59
C SER A 15 -13.45 -18.08 -6.04
N LYS A 16 -14.68 -18.07 -6.57
CA LYS A 16 -15.51 -19.10 -7.24
C LYS A 16 -16.39 -19.97 -6.31
N ARG A 17 -17.33 -19.33 -5.62
CA ARG A 17 -18.54 -20.03 -5.15
C ARG A 17 -19.76 -19.48 -5.92
N PRO A 18 -20.66 -20.33 -6.44
CA PRO A 18 -21.89 -19.87 -7.09
C PRO A 18 -22.70 -18.95 -6.17
N GLY A 19 -23.23 -17.85 -6.71
CA GLY A 19 -24.03 -16.88 -5.96
C GLY A 19 -23.27 -15.75 -5.25
N LEU A 20 -21.93 -15.70 -5.33
CA LEU A 20 -21.14 -14.58 -4.83
C LEU A 20 -20.44 -13.85 -5.99
N ILE A 21 -20.38 -12.51 -5.91
CA ILE A 21 -19.56 -11.70 -6.83
C ILE A 21 -18.11 -12.20 -6.77
N SER A 22 -17.50 -12.39 -7.95
CA SER A 22 -16.13 -12.88 -8.07
C SER A 22 -15.16 -11.90 -7.41
N TRP A 23 -14.33 -12.40 -6.50
CA TRP A 23 -13.28 -11.60 -5.87
C TRP A 23 -12.12 -11.40 -6.86
N PRO A 24 -11.72 -10.17 -7.18
CA PRO A 24 -10.62 -9.92 -8.11
C PRO A 24 -9.29 -10.38 -7.50
N GLN A 25 -8.43 -11.00 -8.30
CA GLN A 25 -7.05 -11.18 -7.88
C GLN A 25 -6.34 -9.82 -7.89
N TYR A 26 -5.52 -9.55 -6.87
CA TYR A 26 -4.75 -8.32 -6.82
C TYR A 26 -3.59 -8.40 -7.82
N TYR A 27 -3.58 -7.48 -8.79
CA TYR A 27 -2.48 -7.29 -9.73
C TYR A 27 -1.96 -5.86 -9.58
N GLN A 28 -0.63 -5.68 -9.51
CA GLN A 28 -0.02 -4.36 -9.30
C GLN A 28 -0.42 -3.32 -10.36
N GLN A 29 -0.66 -3.75 -11.60
CA GLN A 29 -1.07 -2.87 -12.70
C GLN A 29 -2.50 -2.34 -12.54
N GLN A 30 -3.41 -3.17 -12.04
CA GLN A 30 -4.84 -2.88 -11.99
C GLN A 30 -5.28 -2.40 -10.59
N GLN A 31 -4.51 -2.77 -9.56
CA GLN A 31 -4.75 -2.50 -8.14
C GLN A 31 -6.21 -2.69 -7.72
N GLN A 32 -6.86 -3.69 -8.31
CA GLN A 32 -8.26 -3.99 -8.06
C GLN A 32 -8.41 -4.60 -6.66
N TYR A 33 -9.46 -4.15 -5.98
CA TYR A 33 -9.86 -4.70 -4.69
C TYR A 33 -11.39 -4.72 -4.59
N MET A 34 -11.90 -5.56 -3.70
CA MET A 34 -13.32 -5.58 -3.39
C MET A 34 -13.58 -4.71 -2.17
N GLU A 35 -14.40 -3.68 -2.31
CA GLU A 35 -14.93 -2.94 -1.18
C GLU A 35 -16.04 -3.74 -0.52
N LEU A 36 -15.93 -3.89 0.80
CA LEU A 36 -16.87 -4.63 1.63
C LEU A 36 -17.80 -3.64 2.34
N GLY A 37 -18.79 -3.13 1.61
CA GLY A 37 -19.88 -2.31 2.14
C GLY A 37 -21.20 -3.08 2.22
N LEU A 38 -22.32 -2.34 2.34
CA LEU A 38 -23.68 -2.89 2.21
C LEU A 38 -23.85 -3.66 0.89
N MET A 39 -23.30 -3.09 -0.18
CA MET A 39 -23.11 -3.76 -1.46
C MET A 39 -21.61 -3.94 -1.69
N GLN A 40 -21.26 -5.11 -2.22
CA GLN A 40 -19.87 -5.40 -2.57
C GLN A 40 -19.58 -4.82 -3.93
N THR A 41 -18.60 -3.93 -4.01
CA THR A 41 -18.24 -3.25 -5.26
C THR A 41 -16.78 -3.49 -5.60
N LEU A 42 -16.51 -3.58 -6.90
CA LEU A 42 -15.14 -3.63 -7.41
C LEU A 42 -14.61 -2.20 -7.47
N LYS A 43 -13.49 -1.95 -6.80
CA LYS A 43 -12.79 -0.68 -6.81
C LYS A 43 -11.32 -0.88 -7.17
N GLN A 44 -10.62 0.22 -7.38
CA GLN A 44 -9.21 0.24 -7.76
C GLN A 44 -8.46 1.27 -6.91
N ASN A 45 -7.13 1.14 -6.82
CA ASN A 45 -6.25 2.17 -6.27
C ASN A 45 -6.58 2.53 -4.80
N LEU A 46 -6.70 1.53 -3.93
CA LEU A 46 -7.09 1.72 -2.52
C LEU A 46 -6.19 2.76 -1.83
N LYS A 47 -6.78 3.89 -1.43
CA LYS A 47 -6.09 4.98 -0.72
C LYS A 47 -4.78 5.42 -1.41
N LYS A 48 -4.70 5.33 -2.75
CA LYS A 48 -3.47 5.52 -3.53
C LYS A 48 -2.63 6.71 -3.10
N GLU A 49 -3.23 7.89 -2.97
CA GLU A 49 -2.51 9.11 -2.60
C GLU A 49 -1.91 9.04 -1.19
N ARG A 50 -2.65 8.49 -0.23
CA ARG A 50 -2.16 8.34 1.16
C ARG A 50 -1.06 7.31 1.26
N VAL A 51 -1.19 6.21 0.52
CA VAL A 51 -0.14 5.18 0.42
C VAL A 51 1.11 5.77 -0.22
N HIS A 52 0.96 6.46 -1.36
CA HIS A 52 2.07 7.13 -2.04
C HIS A 52 2.77 8.16 -1.16
N PHE A 53 2.01 8.98 -0.44
CA PHE A 53 2.56 9.94 0.51
C PHE A 53 3.40 9.23 1.58
N ALA A 54 2.84 8.22 2.25
CA ALA A 54 3.52 7.53 3.34
C ALA A 54 4.74 6.71 2.88
N SER A 55 4.69 6.11 1.69
CA SER A 55 5.75 5.21 1.21
C SER A 55 6.85 5.91 0.42
N VAL A 56 6.50 6.95 -0.35
CA VAL A 56 7.43 7.64 -1.25
C VAL A 56 7.79 9.01 -0.69
N VAL A 57 6.80 9.89 -0.54
CA VAL A 57 7.04 11.31 -0.22
C VAL A 57 7.69 11.45 1.15
N LEU A 58 7.15 10.78 2.16
CA LEU A 58 7.67 10.86 3.52
C LEU A 58 9.09 10.31 3.62
N THR A 59 9.36 9.16 3.00
CA THR A 59 10.70 8.54 2.99
C THR A 59 11.72 9.47 2.33
N GLN A 60 11.38 10.05 1.18
CA GLN A 60 12.25 11.00 0.47
C GLN A 60 12.56 12.24 1.32
N GLN A 61 11.56 12.80 2.00
CA GLN A 61 11.77 13.96 2.87
C GLN A 61 12.67 13.65 4.06
N LEU A 62 12.54 12.45 4.65
CA LEU A 62 13.41 12.02 5.75
C LEU A 62 14.85 11.85 5.28
N GLU A 63 15.07 11.25 4.12
CA GLU A 63 16.41 11.08 3.52
C GLU A 63 17.07 12.43 3.20
N GLN A 64 16.31 13.36 2.61
CA GLN A 64 16.77 14.73 2.35
C GLN A 64 17.16 15.44 3.64
N SER A 65 16.30 15.39 4.66
CA SER A 65 16.58 16.03 5.96
C SER A 65 17.81 15.44 6.64
N ALA A 66 18.01 14.12 6.54
CA ALA A 66 19.20 13.46 7.06
C ALA A 66 20.47 13.84 6.28
N GLY A 67 20.38 13.94 4.95
CA GLY A 67 21.46 14.41 4.09
C GLY A 67 21.86 15.85 4.37
N ASP A 68 20.89 16.74 4.56
CA ASP A 68 21.11 18.16 4.87
C ASP A 68 21.78 18.32 6.24
N LEU A 69 21.34 17.56 7.26
CA LEU A 69 22.00 17.53 8.58
C LEU A 69 23.46 17.05 8.47
N HIS A 70 23.73 16.03 7.66
CA HIS A 70 25.09 15.53 7.43
C HIS A 70 25.97 16.56 6.69
N ALA A 71 25.41 17.29 5.72
CA ALA A 71 26.12 18.32 4.98
C ALA A 71 26.50 19.50 5.89
N LEU A 72 25.56 20.00 6.71
CA LEU A 72 25.79 21.12 7.62
C LEU A 72 26.86 20.82 8.67
N THR A 73 26.86 19.61 9.23
CA THR A 73 27.86 19.21 10.22
C THR A 73 29.23 19.04 9.58
N THR A 74 29.32 18.38 8.43
CA THR A 74 30.59 18.16 7.72
C THR A 74 31.25 19.48 7.32
N THR A 75 30.50 20.41 6.73
CA THR A 75 31.03 21.71 6.30
C THR A 75 31.47 22.59 7.49
N GLN A 76 30.78 22.53 8.63
CA GLN A 76 31.15 23.29 9.82
C GLN A 76 32.49 22.81 10.42
N TRP A 77 32.77 21.51 10.41
CA TRP A 77 34.04 20.96 10.90
C TRP A 77 35.20 21.17 9.93
N SER A 78 34.95 21.16 8.61
CA SER A 78 35.98 21.44 7.59
C SER A 78 36.45 22.90 7.58
N GLY A 79 35.65 23.85 8.08
CA GLY A 79 36.04 25.26 8.16
C GLY A 79 36.88 25.64 9.38
N LEU A 80 37.14 24.69 10.29
CA LEU A 80 37.93 24.89 11.52
C LEU A 80 39.35 24.31 11.45
N LEU A 81 39.72 23.67 10.33
CA LEU A 81 41.06 23.18 10.00
C LEU A 81 41.70 24.08 8.94
#